data_AF-A0A0F9GB53-F1
#
_entry.id   AF-A0A0F9GB53-F1
#
_cell.length_a   1.000
_cell.length_b   1.000
_cell.length_c   1.000
_cell.angle_alpha   90.00
_cell.angle_beta   90.00
_cell.angle_gamma   90.00
#
_symmetry.space_group_name_H-M   'P 1'
#
loop_
_entity.id
_entity.type
_entity.pdbx_description
1 polymer ?
#
loop_
_entity_poly.entity_id
_entity_poly.type
_entity_poly.pdbx_seq_one_letter_code
_entity_poly.pdbx_strand_id
1 'polypeptide(L)'
;MPAPRPLSIAALLLGVTLFAGCTQFPELDRTITPELEAAPYPDIVPIDPLLAQATAGRIDPVQTEAELSGRAAQLEARAGRVGRNSTDTTTAARVARLRARAERLRQQRLTSEERERLEQTPAL
;
A
#
# COMPACT_ATOMS: atom_id res chain seq x y z
N MET A 1 -62.93 -1.70 -32.66
CA MET A 1 -61.47 -1.41 -32.68
C MET A 1 -61.12 -0.81 -31.32
N PRO A 2 -60.29 -1.46 -30.48
CA PRO A 2 -59.96 -0.93 -29.17
C PRO A 2 -59.08 0.32 -29.31
N ALA A 3 -59.45 1.41 -28.63
CA ALA A 3 -58.66 2.64 -28.62
C ALA A 3 -57.35 2.42 -27.81
N PRO A 4 -56.21 2.93 -28.28
CA PRO A 4 -54.96 2.82 -27.55
C PRO A 4 -55.06 3.56 -26.21
N ARG A 5 -54.56 2.94 -25.15
CA ARG A 5 -54.60 3.47 -23.78
C ARG A 5 -53.74 4.75 -23.70
N PRO A 6 -54.19 5.78 -22.95
CA PRO A 6 -53.49 7.06 -22.87
C PRO A 6 -52.05 6.92 -22.37
N LEU A 7 -51.78 5.91 -21.53
CA LEU A 7 -50.46 5.58 -21.03
C LEU A 7 -49.49 5.10 -22.13
N SER A 8 -49.98 4.35 -23.13
CA SER A 8 -49.18 3.91 -24.27
C SER A 8 -48.81 5.05 -25.20
N ILE A 9 -49.71 6.03 -25.37
CA ILE A 9 -49.44 7.22 -26.19
C ILE A 9 -48.36 8.08 -25.53
N ALA A 10 -48.44 8.29 -24.22
CA ALA A 10 -47.43 9.03 -23.47
C ALA A 10 -46.04 8.37 -23.53
N ALA A 11 -45.98 7.03 -23.40
CA ALA A 11 -44.72 6.29 -23.51
C ALA A 11 -44.12 6.37 -24.93
N LEU A 12 -44.96 6.31 -25.98
CA LEU A 12 -44.51 6.45 -27.36
C LEU A 12 -43.94 7.86 -27.62
N LEU A 13 -44.62 8.90 -27.16
CA LEU A 13 -44.17 10.29 -27.30
C LEU A 13 -42.84 10.53 -26.58
N LEU A 14 -42.70 10.01 -25.35
CA LEU A 14 -41.45 10.10 -24.58
C LEU A 14 -40.29 9.40 -25.28
N GLY A 15 -40.53 8.22 -25.86
CA GLY A 15 -39.53 7.49 -26.64
C GLY A 15 -39.05 8.24 -27.88
N VAL A 16 -39.97 8.89 -28.61
CA VAL A 16 -39.63 9.70 -29.79
C VAL A 16 -38.78 10.92 -29.41
N THR A 17 -39.09 11.60 -28.31
CA THR A 17 -38.30 12.75 -27.85
C THR A 17 -36.90 12.38 -27.39
N LEU A 18 -36.73 11.18 -26.80
CA LEU A 18 -35.42 10.72 -26.33
C LEU A 18 -34.47 10.40 -27.50
N PHE A 19 -35.03 9.92 -28.63
CA PHE A 19 -34.25 9.64 -29.85
C PHE A 19 -33.83 10.90 -30.61
N ALA A 20 -34.63 11.97 -30.58
CA ALA A 20 -34.33 13.21 -31.32
C ALA A 20 -33.03 13.90 -30.87
N GLY A 21 -32.61 13.70 -29.61
CA GLY A 21 -31.33 14.22 -29.09
C GLY A 21 -30.10 13.40 -29.48
N CYS A 22 -30.27 12.14 -29.91
CA CYS A 22 -29.15 11.24 -30.26
C CYS A 22 -28.80 11.26 -31.75
N THR A 23 -29.58 11.94 -32.60
CA THR A 23 -29.38 11.93 -34.06
C THR A 23 -29.00 13.29 -34.65
N GLN A 24 -29.08 14.38 -33.88
CA GLN A 24 -28.68 15.70 -34.35
C GLN A 24 -27.18 15.90 -34.11
N PHE A 25 -26.36 15.20 -34.91
CA PHE A 25 -24.94 15.52 -35.02
C PHE A 25 -24.84 16.90 -35.70
N PRO A 26 -24.19 17.90 -35.08
CA PRO A 26 -24.02 19.20 -35.71
C PRO A 26 -23.25 19.03 -37.03
N GLU A 27 -23.64 19.77 -38.08
CA GLU A 27 -22.89 19.78 -39.33
C GLU A 27 -21.50 20.41 -39.11
N LEU A 28 -20.51 19.57 -38.77
CA LEU A 28 -19.12 19.96 -38.57
C LEU A 28 -18.50 20.49 -39.87
N ASP A 29 -18.98 20.03 -41.03
CA ASP A 29 -18.48 20.42 -42.34
C ASP A 29 -18.66 21.93 -42.61
N ARG A 30 -19.65 22.57 -41.97
CA ARG A 30 -19.84 24.04 -42.07
C ARG A 30 -18.77 24.86 -41.33
N THR A 31 -17.94 24.21 -40.51
CA THR A 31 -16.87 24.88 -39.75
C THR A 31 -15.51 24.84 -40.45
N ILE A 32 -15.38 24.04 -41.51
CA ILE A 32 -14.15 23.93 -42.29
C ILE A 32 -14.21 24.92 -43.45
N THR A 33 -13.21 25.78 -43.57
CA THR A 33 -13.10 26.68 -44.72
C THR A 33 -12.57 25.91 -45.94
N PRO A 34 -12.92 26.31 -47.18
CA PRO A 34 -12.44 25.61 -48.37
C PRO A 34 -10.90 25.58 -48.46
N GLU A 35 -10.21 26.55 -47.85
CA GLU A 35 -8.76 26.57 -47.75
C GLU A 35 -8.21 25.47 -46.82
N LEU A 36 -8.90 25.16 -45.71
CA LEU A 36 -8.53 24.07 -44.81
C LEU A 36 -8.83 22.70 -45.43
N GLU A 37 -9.91 22.58 -46.20
CA GLU A 37 -10.29 21.34 -46.87
C GLU A 37 -9.27 20.95 -47.96
N ALA A 38 -8.73 21.95 -48.66
CA ALA A 38 -7.67 21.77 -49.66
C ALA A 38 -6.25 21.72 -49.05
N ALA A 39 -6.10 21.95 -47.75
CA ALA A 39 -4.79 21.97 -47.11
C ALA A 39 -4.17 20.56 -47.09
N PRO A 40 -2.83 20.44 -47.27
CA PRO A 40 -2.15 19.18 -47.07
C PRO A 40 -2.39 18.67 -45.65
N TYR A 41 -2.68 17.37 -45.54
CA TYR A 41 -2.76 16.73 -44.23
C TYR A 41 -1.40 16.82 -43.54
N PRO A 42 -1.34 17.06 -42.23
CA PRO A 42 -0.07 17.09 -41.51
C PRO A 42 0.65 15.75 -41.58
N ASP A 43 1.97 15.80 -41.56
CA ASP A 43 2.81 14.61 -41.45
C ASP A 43 2.54 13.90 -40.12
N ILE A 44 2.15 12.62 -40.20
CA ILE A 44 1.96 11.79 -39.01
C ILE A 44 3.34 11.42 -38.46
N VAL A 45 3.65 11.91 -37.27
CA VAL A 45 4.92 11.59 -36.59
C VAL A 45 4.90 10.12 -36.12
N PRO A 46 5.99 9.35 -36.34
CA PRO A 46 6.08 7.98 -35.85
C PRO A 46 5.97 7.89 -34.32
N ILE A 47 5.07 7.04 -33.82
CA ILE A 47 4.83 6.85 -32.39
C ILE A 47 5.67 5.72 -31.77
N ASP A 48 6.35 4.91 -32.58
CA ASP A 48 7.20 3.80 -32.11
C ASP A 48 8.24 4.22 -31.04
N PRO A 49 8.93 5.38 -31.15
CA PRO A 49 9.86 5.83 -30.11
C PRO A 49 9.16 6.07 -28.76
N LEU A 50 7.93 6.61 -28.78
CA LEU A 50 7.14 6.85 -27.57
C LEU A 50 6.69 5.52 -26.93
N LEU A 51 6.31 4.55 -27.76
CA LEU A 51 5.93 3.21 -27.30
C LEU A 51 7.12 2.45 -26.71
N ALA A 52 8.29 2.55 -27.35
CA ALA A 52 9.53 1.96 -26.85
C ALA A 52 9.91 2.54 -25.49
N GLN A 53 9.81 3.86 -25.33
CA GLN A 53 10.11 4.53 -24.06
C GLN A 53 9.10 4.17 -22.96
N ALA A 54 7.80 4.10 -23.29
CA ALA A 54 6.77 3.65 -22.36
C ALA A 54 6.96 2.19 -21.91
N THR A 55 7.51 1.35 -22.79
CA THR A 55 7.80 -0.06 -22.49
C THR A 55 9.05 -0.20 -21.64
N ALA A 56 10.11 0.57 -21.92
CA ALA A 56 11.36 0.55 -21.15
C ALA A 56 11.18 0.97 -19.68
N GLY A 57 10.24 1.88 -19.40
CA GLY A 57 9.90 2.29 -18.03
C GLY A 57 8.96 1.33 -17.29
N ARG A 58 8.50 0.24 -17.94
CA ARG A 58 7.54 -0.68 -17.35
C ARG A 58 8.25 -1.75 -16.54
N ILE A 59 7.73 -1.96 -15.34
CA ILE A 59 8.13 -3.06 -14.46
C ILE A 59 7.41 -4.34 -14.92
N ASP A 60 8.14 -5.46 -15.03
CA ASP A 60 7.53 -6.78 -15.17
C ASP A 60 6.89 -7.18 -13.83
N PRO A 61 5.55 -7.26 -13.74
CA PRO A 61 4.87 -7.51 -12.49
C PRO A 61 5.19 -8.89 -11.91
N VAL A 62 5.35 -9.91 -12.77
CA VAL A 62 5.57 -11.30 -12.33
C VAL A 62 6.97 -11.44 -11.76
N GLN A 63 7.98 -10.93 -12.46
CA GLN A 63 9.35 -10.97 -11.95
C GLN A 63 9.52 -10.15 -10.68
N THR A 64 8.90 -8.98 -10.62
CA THR A 64 9.01 -8.08 -9.47
C THR A 64 8.33 -8.64 -8.24
N GLU A 65 7.16 -9.27 -8.39
CA GLU A 65 6.49 -9.97 -7.30
C GLU A 65 7.33 -11.13 -6.76
N ALA A 66 7.94 -11.92 -7.66
CA ALA A 66 8.84 -13.01 -7.26
C ALA A 66 10.07 -12.49 -6.49
N GLU A 67 10.67 -11.37 -6.92
CA GLU A 67 11.82 -10.79 -6.24
C GLU A 67 11.44 -10.22 -4.86
N LEU A 68 10.34 -9.47 -4.79
CA LEU A 68 9.88 -8.86 -3.54
C LEU A 68 9.43 -9.91 -2.52
N SER A 69 8.71 -10.95 -2.95
CA SER A 69 8.30 -12.05 -2.07
C SER A 69 9.49 -12.85 -1.54
N GLY A 70 10.50 -13.12 -2.38
CA GLY A 70 11.75 -13.76 -1.97
C GLY A 70 12.50 -12.93 -0.92
N ARG A 71 12.59 -11.61 -1.12
CA ARG A 71 13.19 -10.67 -0.14
C ARG A 71 12.41 -10.64 1.16
N ALA A 72 11.08 -10.60 1.10
CA ALA A 72 10.21 -10.62 2.29
C ALA A 72 10.44 -11.89 3.12
N ALA A 73 10.43 -13.07 2.48
CA ALA A 73 10.68 -14.34 3.15
C ALA A 73 12.06 -14.40 3.83
N GLN A 74 13.11 -13.87 3.18
CA GLN A 74 14.45 -13.79 3.79
C GLN A 74 14.48 -12.87 5.01
N LEU A 75 13.79 -11.72 4.94
CA LEU A 75 13.70 -10.78 6.05
C LEU A 75 12.94 -11.38 7.23
N GLU A 76 11.82 -12.06 6.97
CA GLU A 76 11.05 -12.78 8.00
C GLU A 76 11.87 -13.89 8.65
N ALA A 77 12.59 -14.69 7.87
CA ALA A 77 13.48 -15.72 8.40
C ALA A 77 14.60 -15.12 9.28
N ARG A 78 15.17 -13.98 8.87
CA ARG A 78 16.17 -13.25 9.66
C ARG A 78 15.57 -12.70 10.96
N ALA A 79 14.39 -12.10 10.89
CA ALA A 79 13.67 -11.58 12.05
C ALA A 79 13.35 -12.70 13.05
N GLY A 80 12.88 -13.85 12.57
CA GLY A 80 12.64 -15.04 13.41
C GLY A 80 13.92 -15.55 14.09
N ARG A 81 15.09 -15.49 13.45
CA ARG A 81 16.37 -15.83 14.10
C ARG A 81 16.75 -14.82 15.18
N VAL A 82 16.63 -13.52 14.90
CA VAL A 82 16.97 -12.46 15.87
C VAL A 82 16.03 -12.49 17.08
N GLY A 83 14.72 -12.61 16.82
CA GLY A 83 13.69 -12.67 17.86
C GLY A 83 13.88 -13.85 18.81
N ARG A 84 14.15 -15.06 18.30
CA ARG A 84 14.41 -16.23 19.14
C ARG A 84 15.65 -16.08 20.03
N ASN A 85 16.69 -15.42 19.53
CA ASN A 85 17.94 -15.25 20.29
C ASN A 85 17.81 -14.18 21.39
N SER A 86 16.92 -13.20 21.23
CA SER A 86 16.72 -12.13 22.21
C SER A 86 15.71 -12.49 23.30
N THR A 87 14.68 -13.29 23.00
CA THR A 87 13.71 -13.79 23.99
C THR A 87 14.16 -15.09 24.68
N ASP A 88 15.39 -15.54 24.41
CA ASP A 88 15.81 -16.86 24.87
C ASP A 88 16.00 -16.96 26.39
N THR A 89 15.62 -18.11 26.92
CA THR A 89 15.78 -18.53 28.32
C THR A 89 17.21 -18.32 28.84
N THR A 90 18.20 -18.36 27.96
CA THR A 90 19.61 -18.05 28.23
C THR A 90 19.81 -16.63 28.76
N THR A 91 19.12 -15.63 28.22
CA THR A 91 19.19 -14.23 28.68
C THR A 91 18.55 -14.10 30.06
N ALA A 92 17.37 -14.71 30.27
CA ALA A 92 16.72 -14.74 31.58
C ALA A 92 17.59 -15.42 32.65
N ALA A 93 18.16 -16.58 32.34
CA ALA A 93 19.08 -17.30 33.22
C ALA A 93 20.36 -16.51 33.51
N ARG A 94 20.91 -15.78 32.52
CA ARG A 94 22.06 -14.91 32.70
C ARG A 94 21.74 -13.73 33.61
N VAL A 95 20.60 -13.07 33.42
CA VAL A 95 20.14 -11.98 34.31
C VAL A 95 19.92 -12.49 35.74
N ALA A 96 19.30 -13.65 35.91
CA ALA A 96 19.11 -14.27 37.23
C ALA A 96 20.46 -14.55 37.92
N ARG A 97 21.43 -15.11 37.21
CA ARG A 97 22.81 -15.33 37.73
C ARG A 97 23.50 -14.03 38.12
N LEU A 98 23.36 -12.97 37.31
CA LEU A 98 23.95 -11.66 37.60
C LEU A 98 23.33 -11.05 38.85
N ARG A 99 22.00 -11.14 39.03
CA ARG A 99 21.31 -10.68 40.24
C ARG A 99 21.77 -11.44 41.48
N ALA A 100 21.85 -12.77 41.41
CA ALA A 100 22.32 -13.59 42.53
C ALA A 100 23.78 -13.30 42.91
N ARG A 101 24.63 -13.00 41.92
CA ARG A 101 26.01 -12.59 42.17
C ARG A 101 26.09 -11.19 42.80
N ALA A 102 25.29 -10.24 42.30
CA ALA A 102 25.21 -8.90 42.87
C ALA A 102 24.77 -8.94 44.34
N GLU A 103 23.80 -9.80 44.67
CA GLU A 103 23.33 -9.98 46.05
C GLU A 103 24.43 -10.56 46.96
N ARG A 104 25.14 -11.59 46.50
CA ARG A 104 26.31 -12.11 47.22
C ARG A 104 27.37 -11.03 47.48
N LEU A 105 27.66 -10.20 46.48
CA LEU A 105 28.62 -9.11 46.63
C LEU A 105 28.13 -8.04 47.61
N ARG A 106 26.83 -7.73 47.64
CA ARG A 106 26.25 -6.82 48.65
C ARG A 106 26.37 -7.38 50.07
N GLN A 107 26.07 -8.66 50.24
CA GLN A 107 26.18 -9.34 51.54
C GLN A 107 27.63 -9.49 52.01
N GLN A 108 28.58 -9.62 51.09
CA GLN A 108 30.02 -9.57 51.41
C GLN A 108 30.49 -8.15 51.75
N ARG A 109 29.87 -7.12 51.18
CA ARG A 109 30.23 -5.74 51.43
C ARG A 109 29.64 -5.19 52.73
N LEU A 110 28.42 -5.59 53.09
CA LEU A 110 27.87 -5.35 54.43
C LEU A 110 28.66 -6.22 55.40
N THR A 111 29.61 -5.61 56.11
CA THR A 111 30.35 -6.31 57.16
C THR A 111 29.36 -6.80 58.24
N SER A 112 29.73 -7.84 59.00
CA SER A 112 28.91 -8.31 60.12
C SER A 112 28.54 -7.17 61.08
N GLU A 113 29.46 -6.21 61.24
CA GLU A 113 29.31 -5.01 62.06
C GLU A 113 28.26 -4.02 61.49
N GLU A 114 28.21 -3.79 60.17
CA GLU A 114 27.14 -2.98 59.56
C GLU A 114 25.77 -3.65 59.62
N ARG A 115 25.72 -4.99 59.56
CA ARG A 115 24.47 -5.76 59.70
C ARG A 115 23.92 -5.67 61.12
N GLU A 116 24.78 -5.77 62.13
CA GLU A 116 24.41 -5.64 63.54
C GLU A 116 23.87 -4.23 63.86
N ARG A 117 24.44 -3.18 63.24
CA ARG A 117 23.94 -1.79 63.38
C ARG A 117 22.58 -1.57 62.71
N LEU A 118 22.26 -2.26 61.62
CA LEU A 118 20.95 -2.20 60.96
C LEU A 118 19.87 -2.96 61.75
N GLU A 119 20.22 -4.11 62.35
CA GLU A 119 19.31 -4.88 63.21
C GLU A 119 19.01 -4.18 64.54
N GLN A 120 19.94 -3.35 65.03
CA GLN A 120 19.78 -2.54 66.24
C GLN A 120 19.04 -1.21 66.02
N THR A 121 18.62 -0.86 64.80
CA THR A 121 17.85 0.38 64.58
C THR A 121 16.44 0.20 65.16
N PRO A 122 16.08 0.85 66.29
CA PRO A 122 14.73 0.74 66.84
C PRO A 122 13.75 1.47 65.91
N ALA A 123 12.65 0.81 65.56
CA ALA A 123 11.53 1.45 64.90
C ALA A 123 10.97 2.54 65.84
N LEU A 124 11.16 3.81 65.46
CA LEU A 124 10.42 4.94 66.02
C LEU A 124 8.98 4.94 65.50
#